data_AF-A0A2S2R9J7-F1
#
_entry.id   AF-A0A2S2R9J7-F1
#
_cell.length_a   1.000
_cell.length_b   1.000
_cell.length_c   1.000
_cell.angle_alpha   90.00
_cell.angle_beta   90.00
_cell.angle_gamma   90.00
#
_symmetry.space_group_name_H-M   'P 1'
#
loop_
_entity.id
_entity.type
_entity.pdbx_description
1 polymer ?
#
loop_
_entity_poly.entity_id
_entity_poly.type
_entity_poly.pdbx_seq_one_letter_code
_entity_poly.pdbx_strand_id
1 'polypeptide(L)'
;ELAQALYLNENPNPQPYVQKILKPPEGAFTRIHQPPFPILEASRVQTIIDDGLVKNNLNSKLTSIKPMPPRIVPMGPPITNSNDLRTTVSNSARRLEVLRNCINCIFDNKISDARKTFPAVLRALKCRAARLALCTELAQHVQGNKAMLEHQQFDLVVRLMNCALQVFYDYYF
;
A
#
# COMPACT_ATOMS: atom_id res chain seq x y z
N GLU A 1 -5.15 34.75 -14.32
CA GLU A 1 -3.96 33.86 -14.32
C GLU A 1 -4.15 32.61 -13.46
N LEU A 2 -4.48 32.71 -12.16
CA LEU A 2 -4.65 31.53 -11.28
C LEU A 2 -5.72 30.53 -11.77
N ALA A 3 -6.88 31.01 -12.22
CA ALA A 3 -7.96 30.16 -12.73
C ALA A 3 -7.54 29.35 -13.98
N GLN A 4 -6.70 29.95 -14.84
CA GLN A 4 -6.18 29.29 -16.04
C GLN A 4 -5.12 28.25 -15.67
N ALA A 5 -4.29 28.52 -14.66
CA ALA A 5 -3.32 27.57 -14.14
C ALA A 5 -3.99 26.35 -13.47
N LEU A 6 -5.10 26.55 -12.75
CA LEU A 6 -5.88 25.46 -12.17
C LEU A 6 -6.52 24.59 -13.25
N TYR A 7 -7.14 25.21 -14.26
CA TYR A 7 -7.74 24.49 -15.38
C TYR A 7 -6.74 23.62 -16.16
N LEU A 8 -5.53 24.14 -16.42
CA LEU A 8 -4.46 23.39 -17.11
C LEU A 8 -3.90 22.23 -16.27
N ASN A 9 -3.90 22.35 -14.94
CA ASN A 9 -3.48 21.27 -14.03
C ASN A 9 -4.55 20.18 -13.88
N GLU A 10 -5.84 20.55 -13.88
CA GLU A 10 -6.94 19.60 -13.79
C GLU A 10 -7.19 18.85 -15.10
N ASN A 11 -6.78 19.44 -16.23
CA ASN A 11 -6.92 18.85 -17.55
C ASN A 11 -5.56 18.72 -18.25
N PRO A 12 -4.64 17.87 -17.73
CA PRO A 12 -3.34 17.67 -18.34
C PRO A 12 -3.51 17.20 -19.78
N ASN A 13 -2.76 17.83 -20.70
CA ASN A 13 -2.82 17.60 -22.14
C ASN A 13 -2.87 16.09 -22.44
N PRO A 14 -3.84 15.57 -23.24
CA PRO A 14 -4.04 14.14 -23.52
C PRO A 14 -2.92 13.52 -24.39
N GLN A 15 -1.71 14.05 -24.31
CA GLN A 15 -0.55 13.49 -24.97
C GLN A 15 -0.39 12.05 -24.46
N PRO A 16 -0.37 11.06 -25.38
CA PRO A 16 -0.14 9.68 -24.99
C PRO A 16 1.17 9.61 -24.22
N TYR A 17 1.13 8.98 -23.04
CA TYR A 17 2.31 8.79 -22.21
C TYR A 17 3.42 8.15 -23.05
N VAL A 18 4.44 8.95 -23.42
CA VAL A 18 5.59 8.45 -24.15
C VAL A 18 6.48 7.74 -23.14
N GLN A 19 6.40 6.41 -23.12
CA GLN A 19 7.25 5.57 -22.29
C GLN A 19 8.73 5.87 -22.66
N LYS A 20 9.44 6.60 -21.79
CA LYS A 20 10.87 6.95 -21.97
C LYS A 20 11.82 5.74 -21.87
N ILE A 21 11.28 4.57 -21.54
CA ILE A 21 12.02 3.32 -21.44
C ILE A 21 11.94 2.64 -22.79
N LEU A 22 13.08 2.48 -23.46
CA LEU A 22 13.16 1.70 -24.69
C LEU A 22 12.56 0.31 -24.42
N LYS A 23 11.49 -0.02 -25.15
CA LYS A 23 10.99 -1.39 -25.19
C LYS A 23 12.05 -2.23 -25.91
N PRO A 24 12.35 -3.45 -25.42
CA PRO A 24 13.14 -4.39 -26.19
C PRO A 24 12.52 -4.53 -27.59
N PRO A 25 13.32 -4.57 -28.66
CA PRO A 25 12.81 -4.75 -30.02
C PRO A 25 11.99 -6.04 -30.12
N GLU A 26 10.96 -6.07 -30.97
CA GLU A 26 10.20 -7.29 -31.25
C GLU A 26 11.16 -8.40 -31.69
N GLY A 27 11.00 -9.60 -31.10
CA GLY A 27 11.94 -10.71 -31.29
C GLY A 27 13.20 -10.68 -30.41
N ALA A 28 13.34 -9.75 -29.46
CA ALA A 28 14.44 -9.79 -28.49
C ALA A 28 14.49 -11.11 -27.70
N PHE A 29 13.32 -11.73 -27.48
CA PHE A 29 13.16 -13.02 -26.81
C PHE A 29 13.56 -14.24 -27.66
N THR A 30 13.75 -14.09 -28.98
CA THR A 30 14.17 -15.17 -29.89
C THR A 30 15.66 -15.07 -30.28
N ARG A 31 16.39 -14.07 -29.78
CA ARG A 31 17.82 -13.92 -30.09
C ARG A 31 18.64 -15.05 -29.46
N ILE A 32 19.10 -15.95 -30.33
CA ILE A 32 20.00 -17.06 -29.98
C ILE A 32 21.38 -16.62 -29.46
N HIS A 33 21.77 -15.36 -29.68
CA HIS A 33 23.05 -14.77 -29.25
C HIS A 33 22.89 -13.85 -28.04
N GLN A 34 22.02 -14.18 -27.08
CA GLN A 34 22.02 -13.47 -25.81
C GLN A 34 23.22 -13.95 -24.98
N PRO A 35 24.18 -13.08 -24.62
CA PRO A 35 25.28 -13.49 -23.76
C PRO A 35 24.71 -14.02 -22.43
N PRO A 36 25.29 -15.10 -21.88
CA PRO A 36 24.82 -15.63 -20.60
C PRO A 36 24.91 -14.54 -19.54
N PHE A 37 23.94 -14.53 -18.63
CA PHE A 37 23.97 -13.58 -17.51
C PHE A 37 25.27 -13.81 -16.72
N PRO A 38 26.01 -12.74 -16.36
CA PRO A 38 27.24 -12.89 -15.62
C PRO A 38 26.98 -13.65 -14.31
N ILE A 39 27.88 -14.57 -13.97
CA ILE A 39 27.78 -15.30 -12.71
C ILE A 39 28.01 -14.30 -11.58
N LEU A 40 27.04 -14.20 -10.68
CA LEU A 40 27.17 -13.35 -9.50
C LEU A 40 28.04 -14.07 -8.46
N GLU A 41 28.93 -13.31 -7.83
CA GLU A 41 29.77 -13.80 -6.74
C GLU A 41 28.90 -13.93 -5.47
N ALA A 42 28.71 -15.17 -5.02
CA ALA A 42 27.75 -15.50 -3.97
C ALA A 42 28.07 -14.81 -2.63
N SER A 43 29.34 -14.66 -2.28
CA SER A 43 29.77 -14.01 -1.05
C SER A 43 29.39 -12.53 -1.05
N ARG A 44 29.69 -11.80 -2.14
CA ARG A 44 29.36 -10.39 -2.28
C ARG A 44 27.86 -10.14 -2.29
N VAL A 45 27.08 -11.01 -2.92
CA VAL A 45 25.61 -10.96 -2.85
C VAL A 45 25.15 -11.11 -1.41
N GLN A 46 25.69 -12.08 -0.67
CA GLN A 46 25.33 -12.31 0.72
C GLN A 46 25.71 -11.13 1.63
N THR A 47 26.87 -10.50 1.42
CA THR A 47 27.28 -9.28 2.14
C THR A 47 26.32 -8.13 1.90
N ILE A 48 25.87 -7.91 0.66
CA ILE A 48 24.91 -6.86 0.32
C ILE A 48 23.55 -7.14 0.96
N ILE A 49 23.11 -8.40 0.99
CA ILE A 49 21.86 -8.80 1.64
C ILE A 49 21.95 -8.53 3.15
N ASP A 50 23.02 -8.97 3.80
CA ASP A 50 23.22 -8.77 5.24
C ASP A 50 23.24 -7.28 5.61
N ASP A 51 24.02 -6.47 4.89
CA ASP A 51 24.08 -5.02 5.05
C ASP A 51 22.69 -4.36 4.86
N GLY A 52 21.92 -4.80 3.87
CA GLY A 52 20.56 -4.33 3.64
C GLY A 52 19.58 -4.71 4.75
N LEU A 53 19.70 -5.93 5.30
CA LEU A 53 18.85 -6.40 6.40
C LEU A 53 19.13 -5.67 7.71
N VAL A 54 20.41 -5.39 7.99
CA VAL A 54 20.85 -4.59 9.15
C VAL A 54 20.35 -3.15 9.01
N LYS A 55 20.61 -2.50 7.87
CA LYS A 55 20.20 -1.10 7.64
C LYS A 55 18.69 -0.87 7.78
N ASN A 56 17.88 -1.85 7.38
CA ASN A 56 16.42 -1.72 7.41
C ASN A 56 15.77 -2.34 8.65
N ASN A 57 16.54 -2.83 9.64
CA ASN A 57 16.03 -3.53 10.82
C ASN A 57 15.06 -4.69 10.46
N LEU A 58 15.35 -5.42 9.38
CA LEU A 58 14.47 -6.47 8.84
C LEU A 58 14.81 -7.88 9.33
N ASN A 59 15.97 -8.05 9.99
CA ASN A 59 16.44 -9.33 10.49
C ASN A 59 15.40 -10.06 11.36
N SER A 60 14.65 -9.35 12.21
CA SER A 60 13.60 -9.93 13.04
C SER A 60 12.28 -10.19 12.31
N LYS A 61 12.01 -9.49 11.19
CA LYS A 61 10.75 -9.60 10.43
C LYS A 61 10.79 -10.73 9.40
N LEU A 62 11.96 -11.01 8.83
CA LEU A 62 12.12 -12.00 7.77
C LEU A 62 12.42 -13.42 8.28
N THR A 63 13.00 -13.55 9.48
CA THR A 63 13.32 -14.83 10.13
C THR A 63 12.08 -15.67 10.47
N SER A 64 10.90 -15.06 10.54
CA SER A 64 9.62 -15.78 10.68
C SER A 64 9.12 -16.41 9.38
N ILE A 65 9.72 -16.09 8.23
CA ILE A 65 9.30 -16.59 6.92
C ILE A 65 10.08 -17.88 6.64
N LYS A 66 9.42 -19.02 6.81
CA LYS A 66 9.97 -20.33 6.44
C LYS A 66 10.32 -20.32 4.93
N PRO A 67 11.58 -20.59 4.52
CA PRO A 67 11.93 -20.63 3.11
C PRO A 67 11.11 -21.73 2.42
N MET A 68 10.29 -21.32 1.46
CA MET A 68 9.47 -22.24 0.67
C MET A 68 10.38 -22.91 -0.37
N PRO A 69 10.26 -24.24 -0.61
CA PRO A 69 11.04 -24.90 -1.64
C PRO A 69 10.77 -24.25 -3.01
N PRO A 70 11.80 -24.12 -3.87
CA PRO A 70 11.64 -23.51 -5.20
C PRO A 70 10.59 -24.32 -5.98
N ARG A 71 9.45 -23.68 -6.27
CA ARG A 71 8.38 -24.24 -7.09
C ARG A 71 8.43 -23.58 -8.46
N ILE A 72 8.41 -24.39 -9.51
CA ILE A 72 8.17 -23.89 -10.87
C ILE A 72 6.73 -23.36 -10.87
N VAL A 73 6.60 -22.04 -11.02
CA VAL A 73 5.31 -21.38 -11.20
C VAL A 73 5.07 -21.20 -12.69
N PRO A 74 3.83 -21.43 -13.19
CA PRO A 74 3.46 -21.03 -14.53
C PRO A 74 3.84 -19.56 -14.74
N MET A 75 4.39 -19.23 -15.91
CA MET A 75 4.65 -17.82 -16.22
C MET A 75 3.33 -17.07 -16.09
N GLY A 76 3.29 -16.10 -15.17
CA GLY A 76 2.12 -15.26 -14.99
C GLY A 76 1.75 -14.56 -16.29
N PRO A 77 0.49 -14.08 -16.42
CA PRO A 77 0.07 -13.33 -17.59
C PRO A 77 1.06 -12.21 -17.91
N PRO A 78 1.38 -11.96 -19.20
CA PRO A 78 2.33 -10.94 -19.61
C PRO A 78 1.94 -9.59 -19.02
N ILE A 79 2.91 -8.89 -18.44
CA ILE A 79 2.73 -7.66 -17.67
C ILE A 79 2.50 -6.48 -18.62
N THR A 80 1.42 -6.50 -19.40
CA THR A 80 1.09 -5.43 -20.36
C THR A 80 0.53 -4.16 -19.67
N ASN A 81 0.18 -4.23 -18.38
CA ASN A 81 -0.33 -3.10 -17.59
C ASN A 81 0.46 -2.83 -16.30
N SER A 82 1.80 -2.85 -16.35
CA SER A 82 2.67 -2.57 -15.20
C SER A 82 2.59 -1.14 -14.64
N ASN A 83 1.81 -0.24 -15.25
CA ASN A 83 1.48 1.06 -14.66
C ASN A 83 0.44 0.97 -13.52
N ASP A 84 -0.42 -0.05 -13.50
CA ASP A 84 -1.47 -0.19 -12.48
C ASP A 84 -0.93 -0.70 -11.13
N LEU A 85 0.10 -1.54 -11.13
CA LEU A 85 0.56 -2.17 -9.88
C LEU A 85 1.31 -1.18 -8.97
N ARG A 86 2.11 -0.26 -9.53
CA ARG A 86 2.84 0.74 -8.74
C ARG A 86 1.94 1.86 -8.21
N THR A 87 0.93 2.28 -8.99
CA THR A 87 -0.07 3.27 -8.55
C THR A 87 -1.05 2.68 -7.52
N THR A 88 -1.39 1.39 -7.63
CA THR A 88 -2.23 0.69 -6.65
C THR A 88 -1.54 0.53 -5.30
N VAL A 89 -0.25 0.16 -5.29
CA VAL A 89 0.54 0.05 -4.05
C VAL A 89 0.77 1.42 -3.40
N SER A 90 1.11 2.46 -4.18
CA SER A 90 1.29 3.83 -3.66
C SER A 90 0.00 4.43 -3.09
N ASN A 91 -1.14 4.25 -3.77
CA ASN A 91 -2.44 4.69 -3.25
C ASN A 91 -2.83 3.93 -1.98
N SER A 92 -2.47 2.64 -1.87
CA SER A 92 -2.77 1.86 -0.66
C SER A 92 -2.04 2.42 0.57
N ALA A 93 -0.77 2.84 0.43
CA ALA A 93 -0.01 3.43 1.52
C ALA A 93 -0.62 4.75 2.00
N ARG A 94 -0.93 5.67 1.07
CA ARG A 94 -1.59 6.95 1.38
C ARG A 94 -2.95 6.74 2.05
N ARG A 95 -3.75 5.78 1.58
CA ARG A 95 -5.05 5.45 2.17
C ARG A 95 -4.91 4.93 3.60
N LEU A 96 -3.90 4.09 3.86
CA LEU A 96 -3.59 3.60 5.20
C LEU A 96 -3.11 4.73 6.12
N GLU A 97 -2.31 5.66 5.63
CA GLU A 97 -1.89 6.83 6.40
C GLU A 97 -3.07 7.74 6.77
N VAL A 98 -3.97 8.04 5.82
CA VAL A 98 -5.20 8.80 6.08
C VAL A 98 -6.06 8.12 7.14
N LEU A 99 -6.15 6.78 7.11
CA LEU A 99 -6.87 6.00 8.12
C LEU A 99 -6.24 6.16 9.51
N ARG A 100 -4.92 5.99 9.63
CA ARG A 100 -4.20 6.15 10.91
C ARG A 100 -4.36 7.57 11.46
N ASN A 101 -4.20 8.58 10.61
CA ASN A 101 -4.35 9.98 11.03
C ASN A 101 -5.77 10.28 11.51
N CYS A 102 -6.79 9.76 10.83
CA CYS A 102 -8.17 9.92 11.27
C CYS A 102 -8.43 9.29 12.65
N ILE A 103 -7.94 8.07 12.88
CA ILE A 103 -8.07 7.38 14.18
C ILE A 103 -7.36 8.19 15.27
N ASN A 104 -6.12 8.64 15.03
CA ASN A 104 -5.41 9.51 15.96
C ASN A 104 -6.17 10.81 16.26
N CYS A 105 -6.75 11.46 15.24
CA CYS A 105 -7.60 12.64 15.45
C CYS A 105 -8.82 12.33 16.34
N ILE A 106 -9.44 11.15 16.19
CA ILE A 106 -10.55 10.73 17.06
C ILE A 106 -10.04 10.62 18.50
N PHE A 107 -8.97 9.88 18.77
CA PHE A 107 -8.45 9.65 20.13
C PHE A 107 -7.84 10.90 20.79
N ASP A 108 -7.35 11.87 20.02
CA ASP A 108 -6.87 13.16 20.52
C ASP A 108 -7.99 14.22 20.66
N ASN A 109 -9.26 13.81 20.55
CA ASN A 109 -10.44 14.67 20.59
C ASN A 109 -10.47 15.79 19.53
N LYS A 110 -9.82 15.59 18.38
CA LYS A 110 -9.84 16.48 17.22
C LYS A 110 -10.97 16.10 16.26
N ILE A 111 -12.21 16.15 16.76
CA ILE A 111 -13.41 15.65 16.05
C ILE A 111 -13.59 16.30 14.67
N SER A 112 -13.36 17.61 14.57
CA SER A 112 -13.49 18.35 13.32
C SER A 112 -12.54 17.85 12.22
N ASP A 113 -11.29 17.52 12.59
CA ASP A 113 -10.29 17.02 11.63
C ASP A 113 -10.54 15.56 11.26
N ALA A 114 -10.99 14.76 12.22
CA ALA A 114 -11.44 13.40 11.94
C ALA A 114 -12.59 13.40 10.92
N ARG A 115 -13.60 14.28 11.11
CA ARG A 115 -14.75 14.38 10.20
C ARG A 115 -14.38 14.77 8.76
N LYS A 116 -13.36 15.60 8.55
CA LYS A 116 -12.88 15.97 7.20
C LYS A 116 -12.41 14.75 6.41
N THR A 117 -11.73 13.82 7.06
CA THR A 117 -11.15 12.63 6.42
C THR A 117 -12.04 11.39 6.52
N PHE A 118 -13.07 11.41 7.36
CA PHE A 118 -13.96 10.29 7.65
C PHE A 118 -14.56 9.63 6.40
N PRO A 119 -15.11 10.35 5.41
CA PRO A 119 -15.67 9.71 4.21
C PRO A 119 -14.62 8.99 3.36
N ALA A 120 -13.37 9.46 3.37
CA ALA A 120 -12.27 8.77 2.68
C ALA A 120 -11.88 7.48 3.41
N VAL A 121 -11.88 7.50 4.75
CA VAL A 121 -11.58 6.32 5.58
C VAL A 121 -12.65 5.24 5.43
N LEU A 122 -13.94 5.59 5.44
CA LEU A 122 -15.03 4.64 5.20
C LEU A 122 -14.88 3.93 3.84
N ARG A 123 -14.46 4.66 2.80
CA ARG A 123 -14.14 4.06 1.49
C ARG A 123 -12.87 3.20 1.54
N ALA A 124 -11.89 3.54 2.36
CA ALA A 124 -10.67 2.77 2.55
C ALA A 124 -10.94 1.41 3.22
N LEU A 125 -11.86 1.36 4.19
CA LEU A 125 -12.22 0.17 4.97
C LEU A 125 -12.81 -0.99 4.15
N LYS A 126 -13.17 -0.76 2.87
CA LYS A 126 -13.52 -1.84 1.96
C LYS A 126 -12.37 -2.82 1.69
N CYS A 127 -11.13 -2.37 1.84
CA CYS A 127 -9.95 -3.18 1.60
C CYS A 127 -9.53 -3.94 2.87
N ARG A 128 -9.13 -5.22 2.72
CA ARG A 128 -8.66 -6.07 3.83
C ARG A 128 -7.51 -5.44 4.63
N ALA A 129 -6.55 -4.81 3.95
CA ALA A 129 -5.41 -4.17 4.60
C ALA A 129 -5.83 -2.99 5.52
N ALA A 130 -6.84 -2.22 5.12
CA ALA A 130 -7.35 -1.11 5.91
C ALA A 130 -8.11 -1.60 7.16
N ARG A 131 -8.86 -2.70 7.05
CA ARG A 131 -9.51 -3.34 8.21
C ARG A 131 -8.48 -3.87 9.22
N LEU A 132 -7.43 -4.52 8.73
CA LEU A 132 -6.34 -4.98 9.59
C LEU A 132 -5.66 -3.79 10.28
N ALA A 133 -5.37 -2.72 9.55
CA ALA A 133 -4.79 -1.51 10.12
C ALA A 133 -5.71 -0.87 11.19
N LEU A 134 -7.02 -0.82 10.96
CA LEU A 134 -7.99 -0.35 11.97
C LEU A 134 -7.88 -1.15 13.28
N CYS A 135 -7.85 -2.49 13.19
CA CYS A 135 -7.69 -3.34 14.37
C CYS A 135 -6.37 -3.07 15.10
N THR A 136 -5.27 -2.91 14.37
CA THR A 136 -3.96 -2.61 14.96
C THR A 136 -3.97 -1.28 15.69
N GLU A 137 -4.49 -0.21 15.08
CA GLU A 137 -4.52 1.13 15.70
C GLU A 137 -5.42 1.15 16.95
N LEU A 138 -6.61 0.54 16.89
CA LEU A 138 -7.49 0.44 18.06
C LEU A 138 -6.83 -0.33 19.21
N ALA A 139 -6.14 -1.44 18.92
CA ALA A 139 -5.42 -2.19 19.95
C ALA A 139 -4.31 -1.37 20.60
N GLN A 140 -3.59 -0.54 19.83
CA GLN A 140 -2.56 0.36 20.36
C GLN A 140 -3.16 1.40 21.32
N HIS A 141 -4.30 2.01 20.97
CA HIS A 141 -4.94 3.01 21.82
C HIS A 141 -5.48 2.42 23.14
N VAL A 142 -5.92 1.16 23.14
CA VAL A 142 -6.35 0.46 24.36
C VAL A 142 -5.17 0.22 25.30
N GLN A 143 -4.01 -0.19 24.78
CA GLN A 143 -2.81 -0.40 25.59
C GLN A 143 -2.22 0.91 26.14
N GLY A 144 -2.39 2.03 25.42
CA GLY A 144 -1.90 3.35 25.80
C GLY A 144 -2.77 4.12 26.82
N ASN A 145 -3.74 3.47 27.48
CA ASN A 145 -4.66 4.09 28.45
C ASN A 145 -5.53 5.24 27.88
N LYS A 146 -5.66 5.34 26.55
CA LYS A 146 -6.57 6.29 25.86
C LYS A 146 -7.94 5.66 25.57
N ALA A 147 -8.36 4.69 26.37
CA ALA A 147 -9.60 3.93 26.13
C ALA A 147 -10.86 4.68 26.58
N MET A 148 -10.73 5.74 27.39
CA MET A 148 -11.87 6.54 27.80
C MET A 148 -12.23 7.54 26.70
N LEU A 149 -13.37 7.31 26.05
CA LEU A 149 -13.86 8.11 24.92
C LEU A 149 -15.07 8.95 25.33
N GLU A 150 -15.10 10.20 24.88
CA GLU A 150 -16.28 11.05 24.93
C GLU A 150 -17.34 10.54 23.93
N HIS A 151 -18.60 10.93 24.13
CA HIS A 151 -19.72 10.48 23.32
C HIS A 151 -19.49 10.62 21.80
N GLN A 152 -18.92 11.74 21.36
CA GLN A 152 -18.63 11.95 19.94
C GLN A 152 -17.50 11.07 19.40
N GLN A 153 -16.45 10.84 20.20
CA GLN A 153 -15.35 9.96 19.81
C GLN A 153 -15.86 8.52 19.69
N PHE A 154 -16.66 8.08 20.65
CA PHE A 154 -17.28 6.76 20.67
C PHE A 154 -18.16 6.53 19.44
N ASP A 155 -19.04 7.47 19.08
CA ASP A 155 -19.90 7.35 17.89
C ASP A 155 -19.08 7.17 16.59
N LEU A 156 -17.99 7.92 16.44
CA LEU A 156 -17.10 7.78 15.29
C LEU A 156 -16.40 6.42 15.25
N VAL A 157 -15.91 5.92 16.39
CA VAL A 157 -15.28 4.59 16.47
C VAL A 157 -16.29 3.49 16.13
N VAL A 158 -17.49 3.53 16.71
CA VAL A 158 -18.56 2.56 16.41
C VAL A 158 -18.89 2.58 14.93
N ARG A 159 -18.98 3.75 14.31
CA ARG A 159 -19.27 3.88 12.88
C ARG A 159 -18.14 3.29 12.01
N LEU A 160 -16.87 3.44 12.40
CA LEU A 160 -15.74 2.77 11.72
C LEU A 160 -15.81 1.25 11.86
N MET A 161 -16.08 0.74 13.07
CA MET A 161 -16.20 -0.70 13.32
C MET A 161 -17.36 -1.31 12.54
N ASN A 162 -18.54 -0.68 12.58
CA ASN A 162 -19.71 -1.13 11.84
C ASN A 162 -19.44 -1.18 10.34
N CYS A 163 -18.77 -0.16 9.78
CA CYS A 163 -18.38 -0.16 8.37
C CYS A 163 -17.43 -1.32 8.04
N ALA A 164 -16.42 -1.57 8.90
CA ALA A 164 -15.48 -2.66 8.68
C ALA A 164 -16.15 -4.04 8.72
N LEU A 165 -17.19 -4.21 9.55
CA LEU A 165 -17.95 -5.45 9.71
C LEU A 165 -18.99 -5.65 8.59
N GLN A 166 -19.74 -4.60 8.22
CA GLN A 166 -20.77 -4.69 7.18
C GLN A 166 -20.21 -5.11 5.82
N VAL A 167 -19.04 -4.59 5.44
CA VAL A 167 -18.40 -4.98 4.17
C VAL A 167 -18.00 -6.47 4.13
N PHE A 168 -17.94 -7.13 5.29
CA PHE A 168 -17.69 -8.58 5.35
C PHE A 168 -18.92 -9.40 4.94
N TYR A 169 -20.13 -8.91 5.23
CA TYR A 169 -21.38 -9.60 4.90
C TYR A 169 -21.73 -9.49 3.41
N ASP A 170 -21.47 -8.35 2.76
CA ASP A 170 -21.68 -8.16 1.31
C ASP A 170 -20.77 -9.04 0.43
N TYR A 171 -19.72 -9.65 0.98
CA TYR A 171 -18.81 -10.53 0.23
C TYR A 171 -19.15 -12.02 0.36
N TYR A 172 -20.09 -12.37 1.24
CA TYR A 172 -20.50 -13.75 1.53
C TYR A 172 -21.91 -14.10 1.03
N PHE A 173 -22.58 -13.15 0.37
CA PHE A 173 -23.83 -13.33 -0.37
C PHE A 173 -23.64 -12.82 -1.80
#